data_AF-A0A4P7UBX8-F1
#
_entry.id   AF-A0A4P7UBX8-F1
#
_cell.length_a   1.000
_cell.length_b   1.000
_cell.length_c   1.000
_cell.angle_alpha   90.00
_cell.angle_beta   90.00
_cell.angle_gamma   90.00
#
_symmetry.space_group_name_H-M   'P 1'
#
loop_
_entity.id
_entity.type
_entity.pdbx_description
1 polymer ?
#
loop_
_entity_poly.entity_id
_entity_poly.type
_entity_poly.pdbx_seq_one_letter_code
_entity_poly.pdbx_strand_id
1 'polypeptide(L)'
;MAYADLGVDRLLALDGNAEEVERLIRDWLGDLLSYDRRHGTELVPTLAAYLDHGGKYADTSTTLAIHRNTLRYRISRITEISGHDLNDVEAQLNLHLATRAWRLRQAPVGEPLRNAVR
;
A
#
# COMPACT_ATOMS: atom_id res chain seq x y z
N MET A 1 6.61 -3.56 21.41
CA MET A 1 6.08 -4.82 20.86
C MET A 1 5.93 -4.64 19.35
N ALA A 2 6.92 -5.06 18.55
CA ALA A 2 6.87 -4.95 17.09
C ALA A 2 7.46 -6.23 16.50
N TYR A 3 6.65 -7.28 16.48
CA TYR A 3 6.96 -8.54 15.78
C TYR A 3 5.81 -8.98 14.87
N ALA A 4 4.71 -8.21 14.84
CA ALA A 4 3.53 -8.51 14.03
C ALA A 4 3.75 -8.20 12.53
N ASP A 5 4.68 -7.30 12.20
CA ASP A 5 4.96 -6.93 10.80
C ASP A 5 5.77 -7.98 10.03
N LEU A 6 6.37 -8.97 10.71
CA LEU A 6 7.26 -9.95 10.08
C LEU A 6 6.54 -11.22 9.60
N GLY A 7 5.20 -11.29 9.63
CA GLY A 7 4.47 -12.46 9.13
C GLY A 7 4.35 -12.44 7.61
N VAL A 8 3.42 -11.62 7.12
CA VAL A 8 3.13 -11.47 5.69
C VAL A 8 4.32 -10.86 4.93
N ASP A 9 4.97 -9.83 5.47
CA ASP A 9 6.07 -9.17 4.74
C ASP A 9 7.27 -10.10 4.58
N ARG A 10 7.54 -10.95 5.58
CA ARG A 10 8.52 -12.03 5.48
C ARG A 10 8.04 -13.10 4.50
N LEU A 11 6.77 -13.50 4.50
CA LEU A 11 6.23 -14.47 3.52
C LEU A 11 6.40 -13.95 2.09
N LEU A 12 6.11 -12.66 1.85
CA LEU A 12 6.31 -12.01 0.56
C LEU A 12 7.79 -11.89 0.18
N ALA A 13 8.69 -11.81 1.16
CA ALA A 13 10.14 -11.77 0.95
C ALA A 13 10.79 -13.18 0.86
N LEU A 14 10.16 -14.19 1.44
CA LEU A 14 10.59 -15.59 1.50
C LEU A 14 9.94 -16.40 0.38
N ASP A 15 10.10 -16.03 -0.90
CA ASP A 15 10.18 -17.08 -1.93
C ASP A 15 10.63 -16.60 -3.31
N GLY A 16 11.12 -17.55 -4.11
CA GLY A 16 11.48 -17.43 -5.53
C GLY A 16 10.32 -17.17 -6.48
N ASN A 17 9.22 -16.57 -6.00
CA ASN A 17 7.97 -16.36 -6.73
C ASN A 17 7.75 -14.87 -7.04
N ALA A 18 8.84 -14.17 -7.37
CA ALA A 18 8.82 -12.75 -7.71
C ALA A 18 7.82 -12.42 -8.83
N GLU A 19 7.60 -13.34 -9.77
CA GLU A 19 6.61 -13.18 -10.83
C GLU A 19 5.18 -13.08 -10.28
N GLU A 20 4.82 -13.88 -9.27
CA GLU A 20 3.49 -13.85 -8.69
C GLU A 20 3.27 -12.59 -7.83
N VAL A 21 4.32 -12.13 -7.16
CA VAL A 21 4.31 -10.85 -6.44
C VAL A 21 4.13 -9.68 -7.43
N GLU A 22 4.86 -9.69 -8.54
CA GLU A 22 4.71 -8.69 -9.61
C GLU A 22 3.34 -8.77 -10.28
N ARG A 23 2.75 -9.97 -10.40
CA ARG A 23 1.38 -10.17 -10.89
C ARG A 23 0.37 -9.54 -9.92
N LEU A 24 0.47 -9.82 -8.62
CA LEU A 24 -0.38 -9.22 -7.59
C LEU A 24 -0.33 -7.69 -7.63
N ILE A 25 0.88 -7.10 -7.68
CA ILE A 25 1.05 -5.65 -7.77
C ILE A 25 0.39 -5.11 -9.05
N ARG A 26 0.59 -5.79 -10.19
CA ARG A 26 0.03 -5.36 -11.47
C ARG A 26 -1.49 -5.43 -11.48
N ASP A 27 -2.05 -6.52 -10.99
CA ASP A 27 -3.49 -6.79 -11.04
C ASP A 27 -4.27 -5.82 -10.14
N TRP A 28 -3.71 -5.45 -8.98
CA TRP A 28 -4.41 -4.63 -7.99
C TRP A 28 -3.99 -3.16 -7.97
N LEU A 29 -2.76 -2.84 -8.38
CA LEU A 29 -2.21 -1.47 -8.34
C LEU A 29 -1.80 -0.94 -9.70
N GLY A 30 -1.84 -1.74 -10.77
CA GLY A 30 -1.30 -1.37 -12.09
C GLY A 30 -1.88 -0.07 -12.64
N ASP A 31 -3.19 0.11 -12.55
CA ASP A 31 -3.87 1.32 -13.02
C ASP A 31 -3.54 2.54 -12.16
N LEU A 32 -3.47 2.37 -10.83
CA LEU A 32 -3.08 3.43 -9.91
C LEU A 32 -1.62 3.85 -10.10
N LEU A 33 -0.70 2.90 -10.25
CA LEU A 33 0.71 3.14 -10.54
C LEU A 33 0.90 3.86 -11.88
N SER A 34 0.13 3.47 -12.89
CA SER A 34 0.13 4.13 -14.19
C SER A 34 -0.41 5.55 -14.10
N TYR A 35 -1.46 5.77 -13.31
CA TYR A 35 -2.03 7.07 -13.06
C TYR A 35 -1.06 7.99 -12.31
N ASP A 36 -0.45 7.51 -11.22
CA ASP A 36 0.56 8.23 -10.44
C ASP A 36 1.73 8.67 -11.31
N ARG A 37 2.24 7.77 -12.17
CA ARG A 37 3.34 8.10 -13.10
C ARG A 37 2.94 9.17 -14.12
N ARG A 38 1.71 9.14 -14.64
CA ARG A 38 1.23 10.08 -15.66
C ARG A 38 0.90 11.46 -15.09
N HIS A 39 0.42 11.52 -13.86
CA HIS A 39 -0.12 12.75 -13.26
C HIS A 39 0.75 13.32 -12.13
N GLY A 40 1.83 12.63 -11.73
CA GLY A 40 2.66 13.04 -10.60
C GLY A 40 1.91 12.98 -9.27
N THR A 41 0.95 12.07 -9.14
CA THR A 41 0.17 11.89 -7.90
C THR A 41 0.78 10.82 -7.00
N GLU A 42 0.26 10.72 -5.78
CA GLU A 42 0.71 9.77 -4.76
C GLU A 42 -0.46 8.92 -4.26
N LEU A 43 -1.27 8.38 -5.16
CA LEU A 43 -2.45 7.58 -4.82
C LEU A 43 -2.07 6.23 -4.22
N VAL A 44 -1.07 5.53 -4.76
CA VAL A 44 -0.62 4.25 -4.18
C VAL A 44 -0.02 4.42 -2.77
N PRO A 45 0.88 5.40 -2.52
CA PRO A 45 1.29 5.74 -1.15
C PRO A 45 0.13 6.09 -0.23
N THR A 46 -0.85 6.86 -0.72
CA THR A 46 -2.05 7.25 0.06
C THR A 46 -2.88 6.02 0.42
N LEU A 47 -3.13 5.13 -0.53
CA LEU A 47 -3.87 3.89 -0.31
C LEU A 47 -3.17 3.00 0.73
N ALA A 48 -1.86 2.85 0.60
CA ALA A 48 -1.08 2.05 1.52
C ALA A 48 -1.18 2.59 2.96
N ALA A 49 -1.02 3.91 3.15
CA ALA A 49 -1.21 4.54 4.47
C ALA A 49 -2.64 4.42 4.99
N TYR A 50 -3.64 4.48 4.11
CA TYR A 50 -5.04 4.32 4.47
C TYR A 50 -5.34 2.92 5.00
N LEU A 51 -4.83 1.89 4.34
CA LEU A 51 -5.01 0.48 4.74
C LEU A 51 -4.21 0.14 6.00
N ASP A 52 -3.00 0.68 6.15
CA ASP A 52 -2.19 0.53 7.38
C ASP A 52 -2.91 1.06 8.62
N HIS A 53 -3.75 2.09 8.45
CA HIS A 53 -4.59 2.66 9.51
C HIS A 53 -6.02 2.09 9.54
N GLY A 54 -6.25 0.93 8.92
CA GLY A 54 -7.53 0.23 8.93
C GLY A 54 -8.67 1.04 8.31
N GLY A 55 -8.38 1.85 7.30
CA GLY A 55 -9.35 2.69 6.61
C GLY A 55 -9.81 3.92 7.39
N LYS A 56 -9.11 4.29 8.47
CA LYS A 56 -9.47 5.45 9.30
C LYS A 56 -8.95 6.74 8.71
N TYR A 57 -9.87 7.58 8.24
CA TYR A 57 -9.55 8.88 7.63
C TYR A 57 -8.76 9.82 8.56
N ALA A 58 -9.10 9.88 9.85
CA ALA A 58 -8.45 10.82 10.77
C ALA A 58 -6.96 10.47 10.95
N ASP A 59 -6.69 9.22 11.30
CA ASP A 59 -5.33 8.70 11.52
C ASP A 59 -4.50 8.81 10.24
N THR A 60 -5.07 8.39 9.11
CA THR A 60 -4.41 8.47 7.79
C THR A 60 -4.09 9.91 7.40
N SER A 61 -5.04 10.85 7.57
CA SER A 61 -4.82 12.26 7.22
C SER A 61 -3.71 12.89 8.06
N THR A 62 -3.60 12.49 9.34
CA THR A 62 -2.55 12.93 10.25
C THR A 62 -1.19 12.37 9.82
N THR A 63 -1.10 11.07 9.53
CA THR A 63 0.14 10.42 9.06
C THR A 63 0.63 10.99 7.74
N LEU A 64 -0.27 11.29 6.80
CA LEU A 64 0.08 11.88 5.52
C LEU A 64 0.30 13.40 5.57
N ALA A 65 0.06 14.04 6.73
CA ALA A 65 0.09 15.49 6.89
C ALA A 65 -0.76 16.25 5.83
N ILE A 66 -1.95 15.71 5.51
CA ILE A 66 -2.89 16.32 4.57
C ILE A 66 -4.24 16.60 5.21
N HIS A 67 -4.99 17.53 4.64
CA HIS A 67 -6.36 17.79 5.07
C HIS A 67 -7.27 16.58 4.79
N ARG A 68 -8.23 16.31 5.70
CA ARG A 68 -9.16 15.17 5.58
C ARG A 68 -9.98 15.17 4.29
N ASN A 69 -10.34 16.35 3.76
CA ASN A 69 -11.03 16.46 2.47
C ASN A 69 -10.15 16.02 1.29
N THR A 70 -8.85 16.36 1.34
CA THR A 70 -7.88 15.91 0.34
C THR A 70 -7.75 14.39 0.36
N LEU A 71 -7.67 13.80 1.56
CA LEU A 71 -7.67 12.34 1.68
C LEU A 71 -8.95 11.73 1.10
N ARG A 72 -10.14 12.26 1.44
CA ARG A 72 -11.41 11.78 0.89
C ARG A 72 -11.45 11.82 -0.63
N TYR A 73 -10.97 12.91 -1.23
CA TYR A 73 -10.84 13.03 -2.67
C TYR A 73 -9.91 11.95 -3.24
N ARG A 74 -8.73 11.75 -2.64
CA ARG A 74 -7.78 10.72 -3.09
C ARG A 74 -8.38 9.31 -2.98
N ILE A 75 -9.08 8.99 -1.90
CA ILE A 75 -9.74 7.68 -1.73
C ILE A 75 -10.85 7.47 -2.77
N SER A 76 -11.70 8.47 -3.03
CA SER A 76 -12.70 8.42 -4.12
C SER A 76 -12.02 8.15 -5.46
N ARG A 77 -10.95 8.90 -5.74
CA ARG A 77 -10.19 8.77 -6.98
C ARG A 77 -9.54 7.39 -7.12
N ILE A 78 -9.05 6.82 -6.02
CA ILE A 78 -8.49 5.46 -6.00
C ILE A 78 -9.56 4.45 -6.42
N THR A 79 -10.75 4.49 -5.81
CA THR A 79 -11.86 3.60 -6.17
C THR A 79 -12.30 3.78 -7.62
N GLU A 80 -12.36 5.02 -8.11
CA GLU A 80 -12.73 5.31 -9.51
C GLU A 80 -11.71 4.74 -10.52
N ILE A 81 -10.41 4.84 -10.22
CA ILE A 81 -9.35 4.39 -11.13
C ILE A 81 -9.18 2.88 -11.08
N SER A 82 -9.16 2.28 -9.88
CA SER A 82 -8.92 0.85 -9.72
C SER A 82 -10.17 0.00 -9.98
N GLY A 83 -11.36 0.61 -9.90
CA GLY A 83 -12.63 -0.13 -9.95
C GLY A 83 -12.90 -1.00 -8.72
N HIS A 84 -12.05 -0.92 -7.68
CA HIS A 84 -12.21 -1.71 -6.46
C HIS A 84 -12.98 -0.95 -5.39
N ASP A 85 -13.99 -1.61 -4.81
CA ASP A 85 -14.68 -1.10 -3.63
C ASP A 85 -13.81 -1.30 -2.39
N LEU A 86 -13.37 -0.19 -1.79
CA LEU A 86 -12.58 -0.20 -0.57
C LEU A 86 -13.39 -0.54 0.68
N ASN A 87 -14.69 -0.84 0.56
CA ASN A 87 -15.50 -1.41 1.65
C ASN A 87 -15.63 -2.93 1.57
N ASP A 88 -15.25 -3.55 0.44
CA ASP A 88 -15.21 -4.99 0.30
C ASP A 88 -13.98 -5.56 1.02
N VAL A 89 -14.19 -6.58 1.85
CA VAL A 89 -13.15 -7.14 2.72
C VAL A 89 -12.06 -7.82 1.90
N GLU A 90 -12.44 -8.52 0.84
CA GLU A 90 -11.51 -9.23 -0.03
C GLU A 90 -10.67 -8.25 -0.86
N ALA A 91 -11.30 -7.21 -1.39
CA ALA A 91 -10.59 -6.13 -2.08
C ALA A 91 -9.62 -5.39 -1.14
N GLN A 92 -10.04 -5.05 0.08
CA GLN A 92 -9.16 -4.43 1.06
C GLN A 92 -7.94 -5.30 1.37
N LEU A 93 -8.14 -6.60 1.61
CA LEU A 93 -7.04 -7.54 1.89
C LEU A 93 -6.05 -7.58 0.73
N ASN A 94 -6.53 -7.81 -0.48
CA ASN A 94 -5.66 -7.91 -1.65
C ASN A 94 -4.92 -6.60 -1.95
N LEU A 95 -5.58 -5.45 -1.83
CA LEU A 95 -4.93 -4.14 -1.97
C LEU A 95 -3.89 -3.89 -0.86
N HIS A 96 -4.13 -4.36 0.36
CA HIS A 96 -3.17 -4.22 1.46
C HIS A 96 -1.93 -5.08 1.21
N LEU A 97 -2.13 -6.32 0.76
CA LEU A 97 -1.03 -7.20 0.36
C LEU A 97 -0.25 -6.61 -0.82
N ALA A 98 -0.94 -6.13 -1.86
CA ALA A 98 -0.30 -5.53 -3.02
C ALA A 98 0.51 -4.27 -2.67
N THR A 99 -0.01 -3.41 -1.79
CA THR A 99 0.72 -2.20 -1.35
C THR A 99 1.94 -2.52 -0.49
N ARG A 100 1.88 -3.55 0.37
CA ARG A 100 3.04 -4.06 1.11
C ARG A 100 4.09 -4.65 0.17
N ALA A 101 3.69 -5.51 -0.76
CA ALA A 101 4.55 -6.08 -1.79
C ALA A 101 5.25 -4.98 -2.62
N TRP A 102 4.49 -3.98 -3.07
CA TRP A 102 5.02 -2.84 -3.82
C TRP A 102 6.07 -2.04 -3.02
N ARG A 103 5.87 -1.83 -1.71
CA ARG A 103 6.88 -1.19 -0.85
C ARG A 103 8.14 -2.05 -0.70
N LEU A 104 7.99 -3.35 -0.49
CA LEU A 104 9.13 -4.28 -0.38
C LEU A 104 10.00 -4.30 -1.65
N ARG A 105 9.39 -4.15 -2.83
CA ARG A 105 10.11 -4.06 -4.12
C ARG A 105 10.85 -2.74 -4.32
N GLN A 106 10.41 -1.67 -3.65
CA GLN A 106 11.07 -0.37 -3.68
C GLN A 106 12.16 -0.23 -2.62
N ALA A 107 12.11 -1.02 -1.55
CA ALA A 107 13.16 -1.05 -0.56
C ALA A 107 14.48 -1.47 -1.25
N PRO A 108 15.56 -0.68 -1.14
CA PRO A 108 16.84 -1.07 -1.71
C PRO A 108 17.27 -2.41 -1.10
N VAL A 109 17.53 -3.40 -1.95
CA VAL A 109 18.13 -4.68 -1.53
C VAL A 109 19.47 -4.36 -0.87
N GLY A 110 19.52 -4.34 0.46
CA GLY A 110 20.75 -4.09 1.21
C GLY A 110 20.64 -3.37 2.54
N GLU A 111 19.51 -2.78 2.93
CA GLU A 111 19.38 -2.19 4.27
C GLU A 111 18.69 -3.17 5.23
N PRO A 112 19.40 -3.83 6.17
CA PRO A 112 18.73 -4.57 7.23
C PRO A 112 17.88 -3.56 8.00
N LEU A 113 16.66 -3.97 8.39
CA LEU A 113 15.74 -3.23 9.26
C LEU A 113 16.44 -2.86 10.59
N ARG A 114 17.29 -1.84 10.54
CA ARG A 114 17.98 -1.24 11.69
C ARG A 114 16.98 -0.34 12.37
N ASN A 115 16.10 -0.95 13.16
CA ASN A 115 15.53 -0.32 14.34
C ASN A 115 15.15 -1.42 15.33
N ALA A 116 16.18 -2.14 15.80
CA ALA A 116 16.19 -2.67 17.14
C ALA A 116 17.06 -1.72 17.99
N VAL A 117 16.49 -1.24 19.09
CA VAL A 117 17.13 -0.47 20.17
C VAL A 117 17.27 1.03 19.91
N ARG A 118 16.28 1.78 20.40
CA ARG A 118 16.45 2.73 21.50
C ARG A 118 15.15 2.86 22.29
#